data_AF-A0ABC9WW69-F1
#
_entry.id   AF-A0ABC9WW69-F1
#
_cell.length_a   1.000
_cell.length_b   1.000
_cell.length_c   1.000
_cell.angle_alpha   90.00
_cell.angle_beta   90.00
_cell.angle_gamma   90.00
#
_symmetry.space_group_name_H-M   'P 1'
#
loop_
_entity.id
_entity.type
_entity.pdbx_description
1 polymer ?
#
loop_
_entity_poly.entity_id
_entity_poly.type
_entity_poly.pdbx_seq_one_letter_code
_entity_poly.pdbx_strand_id
1 'polypeptide(L)'
;MGALQMPVDDCYRNMHAAFYRDVGAYRALLETPGCLRWDTAFHIFGGLGTGQGVEGVATVSQAIAGTKNIELEVSEYYTYLHPDPSTLPEPRLDPNVRVGSLSPAHVDLLNETWTYGGNARSRRYLAEVLGRFPNLCLQDGAGQPLCWALTDPFGTGTHGYTLPAHRRRGHMRTVLTLAARRAQARGFPAFGHTATGNQPMQRLQEELGHQRLPGLCHFILHNPGLGRAGP
;
A
#
# COMPACT_ATOMS: atom_id res chain seq x y z
N MET A 1 -21.80 -24.64 -1.13
CA MET A 1 -20.98 -23.42 -1.13
C MET A 1 -20.27 -23.32 -2.48
N GLY A 2 -20.78 -22.51 -3.40
CA GLY A 2 -20.08 -22.27 -4.66
C GLY A 2 -18.78 -21.52 -4.37
N ALA A 3 -17.65 -22.01 -4.89
CA ALA A 3 -16.39 -21.28 -4.83
C ALA A 3 -16.61 -19.89 -5.44
N LEU A 4 -16.25 -18.82 -4.73
CA LEU A 4 -16.29 -17.47 -5.28
C LEU A 4 -15.38 -17.47 -6.53
N GLN A 5 -15.99 -17.39 -7.71
CA GLN A 5 -15.25 -17.26 -8.95
C GLN A 5 -14.63 -15.85 -8.95
N MET A 6 -13.32 -15.78 -8.72
CA MET A 6 -12.54 -14.55 -8.81
C MET A 6 -12.67 -13.98 -10.22
N PRO A 7 -13.10 -12.73 -10.41
CA PRO A 7 -13.08 -12.10 -11.72
C PRO A 7 -11.65 -12.07 -12.26
N VAL A 8 -11.49 -12.37 -13.55
CA VAL A 8 -10.19 -12.45 -14.24
C VAL A 8 -9.35 -11.17 -14.10
N ASP A 9 -9.98 -10.01 -13.87
CA ASP A 9 -9.28 -8.73 -13.82
C ASP A 9 -9.30 -8.05 -12.42
N ASP A 10 -9.57 -8.80 -11.33
CA ASP A 10 -9.64 -8.22 -9.97
C ASP A 10 -8.31 -8.34 -9.20
N CYS A 11 -7.39 -7.41 -9.48
CA CYS A 11 -6.07 -7.37 -8.86
C CYS A 11 -6.09 -6.97 -7.36
N TYR A 12 -7.17 -6.36 -6.86
CA TYR A 12 -7.27 -5.93 -5.46
C TYR A 12 -7.43 -7.10 -4.48
N ARG A 13 -7.84 -8.27 -4.98
CA ARG A 13 -8.09 -9.48 -4.18
C ARG A 13 -7.05 -10.57 -4.37
N ASN A 14 -6.17 -10.40 -5.35
CA ASN A 14 -5.12 -11.35 -5.65
C ASN A 14 -3.75 -10.69 -5.42
N MET A 15 -3.40 -10.51 -4.15
CA MET A 15 -2.13 -9.92 -3.72
C MET A 15 -1.22 -11.00 -3.14
N HIS A 16 -0.01 -11.08 -3.67
CA HIS A 16 1.04 -11.95 -3.19
C HIS A 16 2.20 -11.10 -2.65
N ALA A 17 2.76 -11.50 -1.52
CA ALA A 17 4.05 -11.00 -1.07
C ALA A 17 5.10 -12.09 -1.30
N ALA A 18 6.19 -11.73 -1.99
CA ALA A 18 7.30 -12.64 -2.25
C ALA A 18 8.58 -12.06 -1.65
N PHE A 19 9.19 -12.82 -0.74
CA PHE A 19 10.50 -12.54 -0.18
C PHE A 19 11.49 -13.55 -0.74
N TYR A 20 12.50 -13.07 -1.46
CA TYR A 20 13.51 -13.90 -2.11
C TYR A 20 14.86 -13.26 -1.88
N ARG A 21 15.91 -14.05 -1.61
CA ARG A 21 17.30 -13.55 -1.55
C ARG A 21 18.05 -13.73 -2.86
N ASP A 22 17.50 -14.57 -3.71
CA ASP A 22 18.05 -14.97 -4.99
C ASP A 22 17.00 -14.74 -6.08
N VAL A 23 17.41 -14.09 -7.17
CA VAL A 23 16.54 -13.85 -8.32
C VAL A 23 16.17 -15.16 -9.02
N GLY A 24 17.01 -16.20 -8.94
CA GLY A 24 16.71 -17.54 -9.44
C GLY A 24 15.47 -18.14 -8.76
N ALA A 25 15.37 -18.01 -7.43
CA ALA A 25 14.18 -18.42 -6.68
C ALA A 25 12.92 -17.63 -7.10
N TYR A 26 13.04 -16.33 -7.37
CA TYR A 26 11.92 -15.54 -7.89
C TYR A 26 11.49 -16.00 -9.29
N ARG A 27 12.44 -16.24 -10.19
CA ARG A 27 12.19 -16.78 -11.52
C ARG A 27 11.49 -18.14 -11.45
N ALA A 28 11.98 -19.04 -10.59
CA ALA A 28 11.37 -20.34 -10.38
C ALA A 28 9.91 -20.24 -9.89
N LEU A 29 9.59 -19.29 -9.01
CA LEU A 29 8.21 -19.02 -8.59
C LEU A 29 7.30 -18.67 -9.78
N LEU A 30 7.79 -17.84 -10.71
CA LEU A 30 7.02 -17.42 -11.89
C LEU A 30 6.89 -18.54 -12.95
N GLU A 31 7.94 -19.36 -13.09
CA GLU A 31 8.01 -20.41 -14.11
C GLU A 31 7.30 -21.71 -13.67
N THR A 32 7.25 -21.99 -12.37
CA THR A 32 6.67 -23.24 -11.85
C THR A 32 5.18 -23.33 -12.16
N PRO A 33 4.72 -24.36 -12.90
CA PRO A 33 3.31 -24.53 -13.22
C PRO A 33 2.44 -24.65 -11.96
N GLY A 34 1.32 -23.92 -11.94
CA GLY A 34 0.36 -23.96 -10.83
C GLY A 34 0.68 -23.06 -9.63
N CYS A 35 1.86 -22.44 -9.55
CA CYS A 35 2.19 -21.51 -8.47
C CYS A 35 1.42 -20.19 -8.54
N LEU A 36 1.18 -19.68 -9.76
CA LEU A 36 0.46 -18.43 -10.00
C LEU A 36 -0.67 -18.64 -11.02
N ARG A 37 -1.78 -17.95 -10.79
CA ARG A 37 -2.96 -17.95 -11.66
C ARG A 37 -2.80 -16.89 -12.75
N TRP A 38 -2.12 -17.27 -13.83
CA TRP A 38 -1.86 -16.42 -15.00
C TRP A 38 -3.10 -16.04 -15.80
N ASP A 39 -4.23 -16.71 -15.56
CA ASP A 39 -5.55 -16.40 -16.11
C ASP A 39 -6.31 -15.36 -15.28
N THR A 40 -5.66 -14.76 -14.27
CA THR A 40 -6.22 -13.69 -13.45
C THR A 40 -5.18 -12.59 -13.21
N ALA A 41 -5.62 -11.34 -13.02
CA ALA A 41 -4.75 -10.25 -12.62
C ALA A 41 -4.28 -10.47 -11.17
N PHE A 42 -2.98 -10.27 -10.92
CA PHE A 42 -2.41 -10.40 -9.58
C PHE A 42 -1.25 -9.44 -9.35
N HIS A 43 -1.08 -9.06 -8.09
CA HIS A 43 0.08 -8.30 -7.67
C HIS A 43 1.13 -9.18 -7.01
N ILE A 44 2.40 -8.91 -7.31
CA ILE A 44 3.51 -9.34 -6.48
C ILE A 44 4.15 -8.10 -5.84
N PHE A 45 4.21 -8.14 -4.52
CA PHE A 45 4.86 -7.13 -3.70
C PHE A 45 6.22 -7.69 -3.30
N GLY A 46 7.29 -6.97 -3.63
CA GLY A 46 8.62 -7.42 -3.25
C GLY A 46 9.74 -6.55 -3.79
N GLY A 47 10.93 -6.74 -3.23
CA GLY A 47 12.13 -6.10 -3.73
C GLY A 47 13.37 -6.85 -3.28
N LEU A 48 14.29 -7.05 -4.22
CA LEU A 48 15.72 -7.22 -3.97
C LEU A 48 16.50 -6.95 -5.25
N GLY A 49 17.57 -6.16 -5.09
CA GLY A 49 18.49 -5.74 -6.14
C GLY A 49 19.53 -4.79 -5.54
N THR A 50 20.17 -5.19 -4.43
CA THR A 50 21.21 -4.35 -3.77
C THR A 50 22.59 -4.45 -4.44
N GLY A 51 22.65 -4.91 -5.68
CA GLY A 51 23.88 -4.92 -6.48
C GLY A 51 23.63 -4.27 -7.83
N GLN A 52 24.49 -3.33 -8.23
CA GLN A 52 24.52 -2.89 -9.62
C GLN A 52 24.78 -4.11 -10.53
N GLY A 53 23.91 -4.34 -11.51
CA GLY A 53 24.09 -5.38 -12.53
C GLY A 53 23.44 -6.75 -12.28
N VAL A 54 22.62 -6.93 -11.24
CA VAL A 54 21.81 -8.15 -11.07
C VAL A 54 20.44 -7.96 -11.75
N GLU A 55 19.97 -8.93 -12.53
CA GLU A 55 18.58 -8.93 -13.02
C GLU A 55 17.63 -8.74 -11.83
N GLY A 56 16.90 -7.63 -11.83
CA GLY A 56 15.95 -7.31 -10.79
C GLY A 56 14.61 -8.01 -11.02
N VAL A 57 13.75 -8.01 -10.02
CA VAL A 57 12.43 -8.62 -10.13
C VAL A 57 11.52 -7.95 -11.16
N ALA A 58 11.70 -6.65 -11.42
CA ALA A 58 11.06 -6.00 -12.56
C ALA A 58 11.49 -6.64 -13.90
N THR A 59 12.79 -6.85 -14.10
CA THR A 59 13.35 -7.44 -15.33
C THR A 59 12.86 -8.87 -15.56
N VAL A 60 12.89 -9.71 -14.52
CA VAL A 60 12.41 -11.09 -14.62
C VAL A 60 10.91 -11.13 -14.90
N SER A 61 10.12 -10.29 -14.22
CA SER A 61 8.68 -10.20 -14.46
C SER A 61 8.38 -9.77 -15.89
N GLN A 62 9.11 -8.79 -16.42
CA GLN A 62 8.99 -8.33 -17.80
C GLN A 62 9.28 -9.45 -18.82
N ALA A 63 10.33 -10.24 -18.59
CA ALA A 63 10.67 -11.36 -19.47
C ALA A 63 9.58 -12.45 -19.48
N ILE A 64 9.07 -12.80 -18.30
CA ILE A 64 7.97 -13.78 -18.17
C ILE A 64 6.68 -13.25 -18.77
N ALA A 65 6.34 -11.97 -18.54
CA ALA A 65 5.17 -11.34 -19.12
C ALA A 65 5.23 -11.37 -20.66
N GLY A 66 6.39 -11.09 -21.25
CA GLY A 66 6.61 -11.18 -22.69
C GLY A 66 6.41 -12.60 -23.24
N THR A 67 6.87 -13.62 -22.51
CA THR A 67 6.69 -15.03 -22.90
C THR A 67 5.24 -15.48 -22.78
N LYS A 68 4.51 -14.95 -21.80
CA LYS A 68 3.09 -15.28 -21.54
C LYS A 68 2.11 -14.38 -22.29
N ASN A 69 2.60 -13.35 -22.99
CA ASN A 69 1.81 -12.35 -23.70
C ASN A 69 0.76 -11.67 -22.82
N ILE A 70 1.20 -11.15 -21.67
CA ILE A 70 0.36 -10.43 -20.70
C ILE A 70 0.94 -9.03 -20.43
N GLU A 71 0.10 -8.13 -19.94
CA GLU A 71 0.50 -6.78 -19.56
C GLU A 71 1.18 -6.76 -18.18
N LEU A 72 2.07 -5.79 -18.00
CA LEU A 72 2.81 -5.57 -16.76
C LEU A 72 2.74 -4.08 -16.38
N GLU A 73 2.34 -3.79 -15.15
CA GLU A 73 2.52 -2.47 -14.57
C GLU A 73 3.47 -2.57 -13.38
N VAL A 74 4.49 -1.70 -13.35
CA VAL A 74 5.51 -1.66 -12.30
C VAL A 74 5.44 -0.32 -11.60
N SER A 75 5.19 -0.35 -10.29
CA SER A 75 5.25 0.82 -9.43
C SER A 75 6.37 0.69 -8.41
N GLU A 76 7.26 1.68 -8.37
CA GLU A 76 8.41 1.69 -7.48
C GLU A 76 8.09 2.40 -6.15
N TYR A 77 8.59 1.84 -5.05
CA TYR A 77 8.43 2.43 -3.73
C TYR A 77 9.62 2.19 -2.81
N TYR A 78 9.75 3.07 -1.82
CA TYR A 78 10.60 2.88 -0.67
C TYR A 78 9.79 2.35 0.51
N THR A 79 10.41 1.48 1.31
CA THR A 79 9.84 1.07 2.60
C THR A 79 10.47 1.90 3.70
N TYR A 80 9.64 2.45 4.57
CA TYR A 80 10.05 3.18 5.76
C TYR A 80 9.60 2.42 7.01
N LEU A 81 10.49 2.34 7.99
CA LEU A 81 10.26 1.69 9.29
C LEU A 81 10.67 2.65 10.40
N HIS A 82 9.83 2.81 11.42
CA HIS A 82 10.23 3.52 12.63
C HIS A 82 10.84 2.54 13.64
N PRO A 83 12.10 2.74 14.09
CA PRO A 83 12.78 1.81 14.99
C PRO A 83 12.17 1.78 16.40
N ASP A 84 11.73 2.95 16.91
CA ASP A 84 11.11 3.05 18.24
C ASP A 84 10.04 4.16 18.29
N PRO A 85 8.77 3.86 17.92
CA PRO A 85 7.69 4.85 17.95
C PRO A 85 7.42 5.51 19.31
N SER A 86 7.98 4.99 20.41
CA SER A 86 7.74 5.52 21.76
C SER A 86 8.42 6.88 21.94
N THR A 87 9.49 7.11 21.18
CA THR A 87 10.25 8.37 21.11
C THR A 87 9.49 9.49 20.41
N LEU A 88 8.43 9.17 19.65
CA LEU A 88 7.65 10.18 18.95
C LEU A 88 6.87 11.05 19.95
N PRO A 89 6.96 12.38 19.86
CA PRO A 89 6.22 13.26 20.76
C PRO A 89 4.72 13.11 20.56
N GLU A 90 3.95 13.20 21.65
CA GLU A 90 2.49 13.21 21.56
C GLU A 90 2.04 14.45 20.75
N PRO A 91 1.26 14.25 19.66
CA PRO A 91 0.93 15.36 18.79
C PRO A 91 -0.09 16.29 19.43
N ARG A 92 0.13 17.60 19.29
CA ARG A 92 -0.85 18.62 19.69
C ARG A 92 -1.90 18.78 18.59
N LEU A 93 -3.16 18.51 18.93
CA LEU A 93 -4.29 18.67 18.02
C LEU A 93 -4.88 20.08 18.14
N ASP A 94 -5.36 20.60 17.00
CA ASP A 94 -6.24 21.77 17.00
C ASP A 94 -7.53 21.42 17.76
N PRO A 95 -8.09 22.31 18.60
CA PRO A 95 -9.34 22.05 19.34
C PRO A 95 -10.52 21.59 18.46
N ASN A 96 -10.55 21.99 17.19
CA ASN A 96 -11.60 21.64 16.24
C ASN A 96 -11.35 20.31 15.53
N VAL A 97 -10.23 19.64 15.81
CA VAL A 97 -9.83 18.39 15.18
C VAL A 97 -9.88 17.26 16.20
N ARG A 98 -10.54 16.17 15.83
CA ARG A 98 -10.73 15.00 16.68
C ARG A 98 -10.07 13.78 16.05
N VAL A 99 -9.52 12.90 16.87
CA VAL A 99 -9.07 11.58 16.43
C VAL A 99 -10.28 10.65 16.42
N GLY A 100 -10.49 9.99 15.30
CA GLY A 100 -11.55 9.01 15.11
C GLY A 100 -11.11 7.88 14.18
N SER A 101 -12.11 7.26 13.58
CA SER A 101 -11.95 6.15 12.64
C SER A 101 -12.82 6.36 11.42
N LEU A 102 -12.41 5.76 10.32
CA LEU A 102 -13.25 5.61 9.14
C LEU A 102 -14.28 4.50 9.37
N SER A 103 -15.40 4.61 8.66
CA SER A 103 -16.48 3.62 8.66
C SER A 103 -16.83 3.24 7.21
N PRO A 104 -17.64 2.19 6.98
CA PRO A 104 -18.10 1.84 5.64
C PRO A 104 -18.79 2.99 4.89
N ALA A 105 -19.34 3.99 5.60
CA ALA A 105 -19.93 5.17 4.97
C ALA A 105 -18.91 6.07 4.25
N HIS A 106 -17.61 5.94 4.53
CA HIS A 106 -16.55 6.74 3.90
C HIS A 106 -15.91 6.04 2.70
N VAL A 107 -16.35 4.84 2.32
CA VAL A 107 -15.71 4.05 1.25
C VAL A 107 -15.70 4.80 -0.08
N ASP A 108 -16.78 5.51 -0.42
CA ASP A 108 -16.86 6.27 -1.67
C ASP A 108 -15.83 7.40 -1.72
N LEU A 109 -15.68 8.14 -0.62
CA LEU A 109 -14.64 9.17 -0.49
C LEU A 109 -13.23 8.60 -0.69
N LEU A 110 -12.93 7.45 -0.05
CA LEU A 110 -11.64 6.80 -0.19
C LEU A 110 -11.41 6.31 -1.62
N ASN A 111 -12.46 5.80 -2.26
CA ASN A 111 -12.40 5.30 -3.62
C ASN A 111 -12.12 6.41 -4.63
N GLU A 112 -12.74 7.59 -4.45
CA GLU A 112 -12.56 8.75 -5.32
C GLU A 112 -11.19 9.43 -5.15
N THR A 113 -10.64 9.41 -3.94
CA THR A 113 -9.39 10.13 -3.62
C THR A 113 -8.13 9.28 -3.78
N TRP A 114 -8.28 7.96 -3.90
CA TRP A 114 -7.15 7.06 -4.08
C TRP A 114 -6.70 6.99 -5.53
N THR A 115 -5.39 7.13 -5.77
CA THR A 115 -4.79 7.08 -7.11
C THR A 115 -5.07 5.78 -7.86
N TYR A 116 -5.21 4.66 -7.14
CA TYR A 116 -5.56 3.36 -7.73
C TYR A 116 -7.04 3.00 -7.48
N GLY A 117 -7.87 4.00 -7.18
CA GLY A 117 -9.28 3.87 -6.88
C GLY A 117 -10.18 4.08 -8.10
N GLY A 118 -11.38 4.62 -7.88
CA GLY A 118 -12.27 5.07 -8.94
C GLY A 118 -13.18 4.01 -9.58
N ASN A 119 -13.08 2.74 -9.19
CA ASN A 119 -13.89 1.67 -9.76
C ASN A 119 -14.62 0.83 -8.70
N ALA A 120 -15.53 -0.06 -9.15
CA ALA A 120 -16.34 -0.88 -8.24
C ALA A 120 -15.52 -1.92 -7.47
N ARG A 121 -14.38 -2.38 -8.01
CA ARG A 121 -13.51 -3.37 -7.39
C ARG A 121 -12.66 -2.72 -6.29
N SER A 122 -12.04 -1.57 -6.56
CA SER A 122 -11.34 -0.78 -5.55
C SER A 122 -12.28 -0.37 -4.41
N ARG A 123 -13.52 0.02 -4.72
CA ARG A 123 -14.55 0.30 -3.71
C ARG A 123 -14.81 -0.89 -2.80
N ARG A 124 -14.98 -2.09 -3.39
CA ARG A 124 -15.21 -3.33 -2.64
C ARG A 124 -14.01 -3.71 -1.78
N TYR A 125 -12.81 -3.58 -2.32
CA TYR A 125 -11.56 -3.78 -1.58
C TYR A 125 -11.46 -2.84 -0.37
N LEU A 126 -11.68 -1.54 -0.58
CA LEU A 126 -11.64 -0.54 0.50
C LEU A 126 -12.67 -0.83 1.59
N ALA A 127 -13.88 -1.28 1.23
CA ALA A 127 -14.88 -1.70 2.21
C ALA A 127 -14.39 -2.88 3.07
N GLU A 128 -13.72 -3.86 2.47
CA GLU A 128 -13.10 -4.97 3.21
C GLU A 128 -11.94 -4.51 4.09
N VAL A 129 -11.10 -3.59 3.59
CA VAL A 129 -10.00 -3.03 4.37
C VAL A 129 -10.51 -2.31 5.61
N LEU A 130 -11.49 -1.42 5.45
CA LEU A 130 -12.10 -0.68 6.57
C LEU A 130 -12.81 -1.59 7.56
N GLY A 131 -13.39 -2.71 7.10
CA GLY A 131 -14.10 -3.65 7.95
C GLY A 131 -13.20 -4.61 8.74
N ARG A 132 -11.93 -4.76 8.36
CA ARG A 132 -11.04 -5.80 8.92
C ARG A 132 -9.76 -5.27 9.56
N PHE A 133 -9.24 -4.14 9.07
CA PHE A 133 -7.92 -3.66 9.48
C PHE A 133 -8.02 -2.33 10.25
N PRO A 134 -7.05 -2.07 11.15
CA PRO A 134 -6.95 -0.78 11.81
C PRO A 134 -6.88 0.38 10.82
N ASN A 135 -7.48 1.49 11.21
CA ASN A 135 -7.36 2.76 10.52
C ASN A 135 -7.34 3.89 11.54
N LEU A 136 -6.86 5.05 11.12
CA LEU A 136 -6.90 6.26 11.91
C LEU A 136 -7.36 7.42 11.03
N CYS A 137 -8.29 8.20 11.55
CA CYS A 137 -8.79 9.39 10.89
C CYS A 137 -8.71 10.61 11.81
N LEU A 138 -8.35 11.76 11.26
CA LEU A 138 -8.64 13.04 11.87
C LEU A 138 -9.93 13.58 11.26
N GLN A 139 -10.85 14.01 12.12
CA GLN A 139 -12.18 14.49 11.77
C GLN A 139 -12.38 15.91 12.29
N ASP A 140 -13.31 16.66 11.68
CA ASP A 140 -13.76 17.94 12.24
C ASP A 140 -14.79 17.75 13.37
N GLY A 141 -15.32 18.87 13.89
CA GLY A 141 -16.37 18.87 14.92
C GLY A 141 -17.68 18.21 14.50
N ALA A 142 -17.93 18.05 13.19
CA ALA A 142 -19.10 17.36 12.64
C ALA A 142 -18.83 15.88 12.32
N GLY A 143 -17.62 15.38 12.60
CA GLY A 143 -17.22 14.01 12.33
C GLY A 143 -16.79 13.74 10.88
N GLN A 144 -16.63 14.77 10.05
CA GLN A 144 -16.22 14.61 8.65
C GLN A 144 -14.71 14.32 8.54
N PRO A 145 -14.29 13.32 7.72
CA PRO A 145 -12.87 13.01 7.53
C PRO A 145 -12.07 14.17 6.94
N LEU A 146 -10.92 14.48 7.53
CA LEU A 146 -9.97 15.51 7.06
C LEU A 146 -8.69 14.89 6.51
N CYS A 147 -8.21 13.87 7.22
CA CYS A 147 -6.93 13.19 6.98
C CYS A 147 -7.01 11.77 7.55
N TRP A 148 -6.38 10.80 6.91
CA TRP A 148 -6.39 9.42 7.38
C TRP A 148 -5.18 8.63 6.92
N ALA A 149 -4.98 7.49 7.57
CA ALA A 149 -4.11 6.41 7.12
C ALA A 149 -4.80 5.07 7.44
N LEU A 150 -4.59 4.09 6.56
CA LEU A 150 -5.08 2.73 6.72
C LEU A 150 -3.92 1.78 7.04
N THR A 151 -4.28 0.58 7.48
CA THR A 151 -3.38 -0.57 7.50
C THR A 151 -3.87 -1.60 6.47
N ASP A 152 -2.95 -2.15 5.67
CA ASP A 152 -3.28 -3.17 4.67
C ASP A 152 -3.19 -4.61 5.23
N PRO A 153 -3.52 -5.64 4.44
CA PRO A 153 -3.40 -7.04 4.86
C PRO A 153 -1.98 -7.51 5.22
N PHE A 154 -0.94 -6.79 4.81
CA PHE A 154 0.45 -7.06 5.18
C PHE A 154 0.87 -6.34 6.47
N GLY A 155 -0.07 -5.64 7.12
CA GLY A 155 0.21 -4.86 8.32
C GLY A 155 0.94 -3.55 8.04
N THR A 156 0.99 -3.11 6.78
CA THR A 156 1.72 -1.90 6.41
C THR A 156 0.81 -0.68 6.45
N GLY A 157 1.37 0.47 6.82
CA GLY A 157 0.72 1.76 6.68
C GLY A 157 0.53 2.09 5.20
N THR A 158 -0.73 2.34 4.83
CA THR A 158 -1.13 2.55 3.43
C THR A 158 -2.23 3.59 3.29
N HIS A 159 -2.53 4.00 2.05
CA HIS A 159 -3.62 4.94 1.71
C HIS A 159 -3.65 6.22 2.58
N GLY A 160 -2.46 6.74 2.91
CA GLY A 160 -2.34 7.99 3.64
C GLY A 160 -2.80 9.16 2.78
N TYR A 161 -3.87 9.85 3.19
CA TYR A 161 -4.39 11.00 2.43
C TYR A 161 -4.80 12.17 3.33
N THR A 162 -4.69 13.38 2.80
CA THR A 162 -5.22 14.61 3.40
C THR A 162 -6.02 15.35 2.35
N LEU A 163 -7.29 15.64 2.67
CA LEU A 163 -8.17 16.40 1.79
C LEU A 163 -7.52 17.73 1.40
N PRO A 164 -7.64 18.19 0.13
CA PRO A 164 -6.95 19.38 -0.35
C PRO A 164 -7.11 20.62 0.54
N ALA A 165 -8.33 20.89 1.02
CA ALA A 165 -8.65 22.04 1.89
C ALA A 165 -7.93 22.01 3.26
N HIS A 166 -7.46 20.84 3.69
CA HIS A 166 -6.84 20.61 5.00
C HIS A 166 -5.32 20.34 4.90
N ARG A 167 -4.73 20.44 3.70
CA ARG A 167 -3.28 20.25 3.52
C ARG A 167 -2.47 21.35 4.19
N ARG A 168 -1.19 21.06 4.45
CA ARG A 168 -0.20 21.97 5.06
C ARG A 168 -0.52 22.44 6.48
N ARG A 169 -1.41 21.72 7.19
CA ARG A 169 -1.77 21.97 8.60
C ARG A 169 -1.19 20.94 9.59
N GLY A 170 -0.27 20.09 9.13
CA GLY A 170 0.35 19.06 9.97
C GLY A 170 -0.51 17.81 10.24
N HIS A 171 -1.72 17.70 9.69
CA HIS A 171 -2.61 16.55 9.93
C HIS A 171 -1.98 15.19 9.62
N MET A 172 -1.30 15.04 8.48
CA MET A 172 -0.64 13.77 8.15
C MET A 172 0.47 13.42 9.14
N ARG A 173 1.22 14.42 9.63
CA ARG A 173 2.21 14.20 10.69
C ARG A 173 1.55 13.59 11.92
N THR A 174 0.45 14.21 12.38
CA THR A 174 -0.31 13.73 13.53
C THR A 174 -0.86 12.32 13.31
N VAL A 175 -1.44 12.04 12.15
CA VAL A 175 -1.97 10.70 11.80
C VAL A 175 -0.86 9.65 11.88
N LEU A 176 0.28 9.88 11.24
CA LEU A 176 1.40 8.94 11.23
C LEU A 176 1.98 8.72 12.63
N THR A 177 2.16 9.80 13.40
CA THR A 177 2.63 9.70 14.79
C THR A 177 1.70 8.85 15.66
N LEU A 178 0.39 9.13 15.62
CA LEU A 178 -0.58 8.37 16.40
C LEU A 178 -0.69 6.91 15.94
N ALA A 179 -0.65 6.67 14.62
CA ALA A 179 -0.69 5.32 14.07
C ALA A 179 0.53 4.50 14.51
N ALA A 180 1.74 5.07 14.43
CA ALA A 180 2.97 4.43 14.85
C ALA A 180 2.99 4.10 16.35
N ARG A 181 2.58 5.05 17.21
CA ARG A 181 2.46 4.85 18.66
C ARG A 181 1.43 3.76 18.99
N ARG A 182 0.28 3.76 18.32
CA ARG A 182 -0.77 2.72 18.51
C ARG A 182 -0.32 1.34 18.05
N ALA A 183 0.41 1.25 16.94
CA ALA A 183 0.98 -0.01 16.48
C ALA A 183 1.96 -0.57 17.51
N GLN A 184 2.90 0.25 17.98
CA GLN A 184 3.88 -0.17 18.99
C GLN A 184 3.23 -0.56 20.31
N ALA A 185 2.25 0.20 20.81
CA ALA A 185 1.54 -0.13 22.04
C ALA A 185 0.81 -1.49 21.98
N ARG A 186 0.56 -2.00 20.77
CA ARG A 186 -0.02 -3.32 20.50
C ARG A 186 1.02 -4.37 20.11
N GLY A 187 2.31 -4.05 20.18
CA GLY A 187 3.41 -4.95 19.81
C GLY A 187 3.65 -5.10 18.31
N PHE A 188 3.09 -4.22 17.47
CA PHE A 188 3.29 -4.24 16.02
C PHE A 188 4.34 -3.21 15.58
N PRO A 189 5.12 -3.52 14.53
CA PRO A 189 6.04 -2.56 13.94
C PRO A 189 5.26 -1.44 13.24
N ALA A 190 5.84 -0.24 13.22
CA ALA A 190 5.33 0.89 12.43
C ALA A 190 6.13 1.01 11.14
N PHE A 191 5.57 0.50 10.04
CA PHE A 191 6.21 0.54 8.73
C PHE A 191 5.18 0.75 7.62
N GLY A 192 5.64 1.24 6.46
CA GLY A 192 4.77 1.50 5.32
C GLY A 192 5.55 1.78 4.04
N HIS A 193 4.81 1.86 2.95
CA HIS A 193 5.36 2.03 1.61
C HIS A 193 5.11 3.44 1.09
N THR A 194 6.09 4.03 0.42
CA THR A 194 5.97 5.38 -0.17
C THR A 194 6.52 5.37 -1.58
N ALA A 195 5.67 5.76 -2.54
CA ALA A 195 6.07 5.90 -3.94
C ALA A 195 7.29 6.82 -4.09
N THR A 196 8.18 6.49 -5.03
CA THR A 196 9.41 7.26 -5.29
C THR A 196 9.13 8.72 -5.70
N GLY A 197 8.00 8.99 -6.34
CA GLY A 197 7.54 10.35 -6.67
C GLY A 197 6.95 11.15 -5.51
N ASN A 198 6.58 10.51 -4.39
CA ASN A 198 5.94 11.18 -3.25
C ASN A 198 6.96 11.80 -2.28
N GLN A 199 7.71 12.78 -2.80
CA GLN A 199 8.74 13.52 -2.06
C GLN A 199 8.24 14.18 -0.76
N PRO A 200 7.01 14.75 -0.69
CA PRO A 200 6.48 15.28 0.56
C PRO A 200 6.32 14.22 1.65
N MET A 201 5.85 13.01 1.31
CA MET A 201 5.71 11.92 2.27
C MET A 201 7.07 11.39 2.71
N GLN A 202 8.02 11.22 1.79
CA GLN A 202 9.39 10.77 2.11
C GLN A 202 10.04 11.68 3.16
N ARG A 203 10.03 13.00 2.94
CA ARG A 203 10.54 13.98 3.90
C ARG A 203 9.82 13.92 5.24
N LEU A 204 8.50 13.79 5.24
CA LEU A 204 7.73 13.70 6.47
C LEU A 204 8.08 12.45 7.29
N GLN A 205 8.26 11.31 6.64
CA GLN A 205 8.67 10.06 7.30
C GLN A 205 10.05 10.23 7.96
N GLU A 206 11.01 10.81 7.24
CA GLU A 206 12.37 11.07 7.74
C GLU A 206 12.38 12.09 8.90
N GLU A 207 11.61 13.17 8.80
CA GLU A 207 11.41 14.14 9.90
C GLU A 207 10.80 13.49 11.15
N LEU A 208 9.97 12.47 10.96
CA LEU A 208 9.40 11.67 12.02
C LEU A 208 10.33 10.53 12.48
N GLY A 209 11.59 10.50 12.08
CA GLY A 209 12.55 9.49 12.52
C GLY A 209 12.32 8.09 11.92
N HIS A 210 11.44 7.94 10.92
CA HIS A 210 11.36 6.71 10.16
C HIS A 210 12.60 6.56 9.30
N GLN A 211 13.15 5.36 9.27
CA GLN A 211 14.32 5.02 8.48
C GLN A 211 13.87 4.38 7.18
N ARG A 212 14.37 4.92 6.06
CA ARG A 212 14.23 4.27 4.76
C ARG A 212 15.06 2.98 4.76
N LEU A 213 14.41 1.85 4.56
CA LEU A 213 15.09 0.57 4.40
C LEU A 213 15.89 0.57 3.09
N PRO A 214 17.04 -0.14 3.05
CA PRO A 214 17.84 -0.22 1.83
C PRO A 214 17.09 -0.96 0.72
N GLY A 215 17.33 -0.52 -0.51
CA GLY A 215 16.78 -1.14 -1.72
C GLY A 215 15.49 -0.49 -2.21
N LEU A 216 15.28 -0.63 -3.52
CA LEU A 216 14.05 -0.22 -4.19
C LEU A 216 13.11 -1.43 -4.28
N CYS A 217 11.86 -1.24 -3.87
CA CYS A 217 10.82 -2.26 -3.93
C CYS A 217 9.84 -1.96 -5.06
N HIS A 218 9.13 -2.99 -5.51
CA HIS A 218 8.20 -2.91 -6.64
C HIS A 218 6.85 -3.53 -6.28
N PHE A 219 5.78 -2.84 -6.65
CA PHE A 219 4.49 -3.46 -6.87
C PHE A 219 4.42 -3.82 -8.35
N ILE A 220 4.29 -5.11 -8.64
CA ILE A 220 4.24 -5.62 -10.01
C ILE A 220 2.87 -6.22 -10.24
N LEU A 221 2.05 -5.55 -11.04
CA LEU A 221 0.77 -6.05 -11.51
C LEU A 221 1.01 -6.84 -12.79
N HIS A 222 0.68 -8.13 -12.75
CA HIS A 222 0.57 -8.97 -13.95
C HIS A 222 -0.89 -9.01 -14.34
N ASN A 223 -1.22 -8.56 -15.56
CA ASN A 223 -2.59 -8.44 -16.03
C ASN A 223 -2.78 -9.22 -17.35
N PRO A 224 -3.63 -10.27 -17.37
CA PRO A 224 -3.86 -11.05 -18.59
C PRO A 224 -4.65 -10.31 -19.69
N GLY A 225 -5.29 -9.18 -19.39
CA GLY A 225 -6.08 -8.43 -20.36
C GLY A 225 -5.22 -7.49 -21.21
N LEU A 226 -4.89 -7.87 -22.45
CA LEU A 226 -4.21 -7.03 -23.47
C LEU A 226 -5.04 -5.83 -24.00
N GLY A 227 -6.00 -5.32 -23.23
CA GLY A 227 -6.94 -4.32 -23.75
C GLY A 227 -8.12 -3.93 -22.87
N ARG A 228 -8.03 -4.12 -21.55
CA ARG A 228 -9.03 -3.58 -20.62
C ARG A 228 -8.31 -2.94 -19.46
N ALA A 229 -8.37 -1.61 -19.48
CA ALA A 229 -7.83 -0.65 -18.52
C ALA A 229 -7.47 -1.29 -17.17
N GLY A 230 -6.16 -1.29 -16.87
CA GLY A 230 -5.70 -1.11 -15.50
C GLY A 230 -6.34 0.12 -14.85
N PRO A 231 -6.17 0.30 -13.53
CA PRO A 231 -6.88 1.33 -12.74
C PRO A 231 -6.90 2.72 -13.38
#